data_AF-A0A9W8R923-F1
#
_entry.id   AF-A0A9W8R923-F1
#
_cell.length_a   1.000
_cell.length_b   1.000
_cell.length_c   1.000
_cell.angle_alpha   90.00
_cell.angle_beta   90.00
_cell.angle_gamma   90.00
#
_symmetry.space_group_name_H-M   'P 1'
#
loop_
_entity.id
_entity.type
_entity.pdbx_description
1 polymer ?
#
loop_
_entity_poly.entity_id
_entity_poly.type
_entity_poly.pdbx_seq_one_letter_code
_entity_poly.pdbx_strand_id
1 'polypeptide(L)'
;MGVPLEVVMPTEIGHTNIQVEGATVSEMTKKLKVEPSAEKVELSAEERAYDPLKDSSAIIPWHYDSYPYVCVLMLSETDGMIGGETYIKKGDGTSQKVEGPRIGHVVMLQGGKVQHLAARARGVKERISTITSYRSSVPTVYDSSYMTNIRPYANLNSLYPQWTQYRLRKMRDEINNYLDQIEKEPELTLDRVGLESFINEQVGYLRRTSRQMIAPEDQKRMLKKYGMAAYYDAPRIWKRVQSLPDFEKIASSADRDRVWMPQSVYWTDLQSSIEAFRLGKSLKSTMGSLTWDYKREYFMGDELLRQGLNEMFLDWLGASGLWDLYCNMA
;
A
#
# COMPACT_ATOMS: atom_id res chain seq x y z
N MET A 1 3.57 -13.81 24.54
CA MET A 1 4.19 -12.47 24.56
C MET A 1 3.65 -11.68 23.39
N GLY A 2 3.29 -10.41 23.59
CA GLY A 2 2.82 -9.51 22.51
C GLY A 2 3.95 -8.62 22.00
N VAL A 3 3.78 -8.04 20.80
CA VAL A 3 4.67 -7.01 20.26
C VAL A 3 4.14 -5.65 20.72
N PRO A 4 4.89 -4.83 21.46
CA PRO A 4 4.43 -3.50 21.85
C PRO A 4 4.28 -2.61 20.61
N LEU A 5 3.14 -1.94 20.53
CA LEU A 5 2.75 -1.13 19.38
C LEU A 5 2.67 0.35 19.77
N GLU A 6 3.11 1.20 18.85
CA GLU A 6 2.91 2.64 18.92
C GLU A 6 2.28 3.15 17.62
N VAL A 7 1.49 4.22 17.74
CA VAL A 7 0.86 4.87 16.59
C VAL A 7 1.94 5.36 15.63
N VAL A 8 1.75 5.12 14.32
CA VAL A 8 2.77 5.48 13.33
C VAL A 8 2.96 7.00 13.23
N MET A 9 1.86 7.73 13.05
CA MET A 9 1.82 9.19 12.91
C MET A 9 0.47 9.73 13.38
N PRO A 10 0.38 10.98 13.86
CA PRO A 10 -0.91 11.61 14.19
C PRO A 10 -1.94 11.62 13.05
N THR A 11 -1.51 11.79 11.81
CA THR A 11 -2.40 11.76 10.62
C THR A 11 -3.04 10.39 10.41
N GLU A 12 -2.44 9.33 10.97
CA GLU A 12 -2.91 7.95 10.89
C GLU A 12 -3.77 7.54 12.09
N ILE A 13 -4.21 8.51 12.90
CA ILE A 13 -5.18 8.29 13.97
C ILE A 13 -6.58 8.52 13.40
N GLY A 14 -7.39 7.46 13.42
CA GLY A 14 -8.81 7.57 13.09
C GLY A 14 -9.10 7.87 11.63
N HIS A 15 -8.29 7.35 10.69
CA HIS A 15 -8.67 7.33 9.27
C HIS A 15 -10.05 6.69 9.14
N THR A 16 -11.04 7.44 8.66
CA THR A 16 -12.43 6.98 8.71
C THR A 16 -12.96 6.73 7.30
N ASN A 17 -13.31 5.48 7.05
CA ASN A 17 -14.01 5.08 5.83
C ASN A 17 -15.52 5.20 6.08
N ILE A 18 -16.18 6.00 5.26
CA ILE A 18 -17.62 6.24 5.32
C ILE A 18 -18.25 5.73 4.04
N GLN A 19 -19.13 4.75 4.17
CA GLN A 19 -20.03 4.33 3.10
C GLN A 19 -21.45 4.68 3.51
N VAL A 20 -22.11 5.54 2.73
CA VAL A 20 -23.52 5.91 2.89
C VAL A 20 -24.12 6.14 1.50
N GLU A 21 -25.44 6.11 1.39
CA GLU A 21 -26.12 6.38 0.11
C GLU A 21 -25.83 7.80 -0.41
N GLY A 22 -25.64 7.95 -1.72
CA GLY A 22 -25.36 9.23 -2.36
C GLY A 22 -24.30 9.09 -3.45
N ALA A 23 -24.33 10.00 -4.43
CA ALA A 23 -23.35 10.07 -5.51
C ALA A 23 -22.28 11.15 -5.24
N THR A 24 -22.60 12.14 -4.40
CA THR A 24 -21.68 13.23 -4.05
C THR A 24 -21.41 13.27 -2.55
N VAL A 25 -20.27 13.84 -2.15
CA VAL A 25 -19.94 14.06 -0.73
C VAL A 25 -21.04 14.88 -0.03
N SER A 26 -21.60 15.89 -0.70
CA SER A 26 -22.68 16.71 -0.13
C SER A 26 -23.95 15.89 0.16
N GLU A 27 -24.33 14.99 -0.75
CA GLU A 27 -25.46 14.08 -0.53
C GLU A 27 -25.19 13.08 0.58
N MET A 28 -24.00 12.47 0.58
CA MET A 28 -23.57 11.51 1.60
C MET A 28 -23.61 12.16 3.00
N THR A 29 -23.02 13.34 3.15
CA THR A 29 -22.97 14.06 4.43
C THR A 29 -24.36 14.43 4.95
N LYS A 30 -25.31 14.79 4.08
CA LYS A 30 -26.70 15.09 4.49
C LYS A 30 -27.44 13.87 5.05
N LYS A 31 -27.01 12.66 4.70
CA LYS A 31 -27.63 11.41 5.16
C LYS A 31 -27.00 10.87 6.45
N LEU A 32 -25.83 11.38 6.85
CA LEU A 32 -25.20 11.00 8.11
C LEU A 32 -25.99 11.55 9.29
N LYS A 33 -26.14 10.72 10.33
CA LYS A 33 -26.74 11.08 11.61
C LYS A 33 -25.68 10.98 12.70
N VAL A 34 -25.92 11.63 13.84
CA VAL A 34 -25.03 11.54 15.01
C VAL A 34 -25.05 10.12 15.57
N GLU A 35 -26.24 9.53 15.69
CA GLU A 35 -26.41 8.16 16.14
C GLU A 35 -26.31 7.17 14.97
N PRO A 36 -25.59 6.05 15.12
CA PRO A 36 -25.51 5.01 14.10
C PRO A 36 -26.88 4.47 13.71
N SER A 37 -27.07 4.25 12.41
CA SER A 37 -28.34 3.70 11.91
C SER A 37 -28.42 2.20 12.16
N ALA A 38 -29.45 1.75 12.87
CA ALA A 38 -29.83 0.34 12.99
C ALA A 38 -30.84 -0.11 11.90
N GLU A 39 -31.15 0.77 10.94
CA GLU A 39 -32.14 0.49 9.89
C GLU A 39 -31.58 -0.51 8.87
N LYS A 40 -32.27 -1.65 8.73
CA LYS A 40 -32.01 -2.66 7.70
C LYS A 40 -32.69 -2.27 6.40
N VAL A 41 -31.96 -2.44 5.29
CA VAL A 41 -32.48 -2.21 3.94
C VAL A 41 -32.80 -3.57 3.32
N GLU A 42 -34.00 -3.72 2.78
CA GLU A 42 -34.36 -4.93 2.05
C GLU A 42 -33.50 -5.08 0.80
N LEU A 43 -32.94 -6.28 0.64
CA LEU A 43 -32.08 -6.62 -0.50
C LEU A 43 -32.90 -7.28 -1.61
N SER A 44 -32.56 -6.96 -2.86
CA SER A 44 -33.06 -7.71 -4.02
C SER A 44 -32.51 -9.14 -4.05
N ALA A 45 -33.06 -10.01 -4.90
CA ALA A 45 -32.54 -11.36 -5.08
C ALA A 45 -31.08 -11.36 -5.61
N GLU A 46 -30.78 -10.43 -6.52
CA GLU A 46 -29.45 -10.22 -7.09
C GLU A 46 -28.46 -9.73 -6.04
N GLU A 47 -28.89 -8.82 -5.15
CA GLU A 47 -28.04 -8.34 -4.06
C GLU A 47 -27.78 -9.40 -3.00
N ARG A 48 -28.72 -10.32 -2.76
CA ARG A 48 -28.50 -11.48 -1.89
C ARG A 48 -27.55 -12.50 -2.51
N ALA A 49 -27.50 -12.59 -3.84
CA ALA A 49 -26.58 -13.45 -4.57
C ALA A 49 -25.17 -12.82 -4.76
N TYR A 50 -24.94 -11.62 -4.20
CA TYR A 50 -23.66 -10.92 -4.26
C TYR A 50 -22.52 -11.75 -3.65
N ASP A 51 -21.43 -11.92 -4.41
CA ASP A 51 -20.19 -12.55 -3.96
C ASP A 51 -19.09 -11.48 -3.77
N PRO A 52 -18.80 -11.07 -2.52
CA PRO A 52 -17.77 -10.10 -2.19
C PRO A 52 -16.38 -10.42 -2.76
N LEU A 53 -16.07 -11.70 -2.97
CA LEU A 53 -14.75 -12.15 -3.42
C LEU A 53 -14.56 -12.02 -4.95
N LYS A 54 -15.66 -11.93 -5.69
CA LYS A 54 -15.67 -11.82 -7.17
C LYS A 54 -16.01 -10.42 -7.66
N ASP A 55 -16.38 -9.52 -6.76
CA ASP A 55 -16.75 -8.17 -7.12
C ASP A 55 -15.52 -7.31 -7.44
N SER A 56 -15.30 -7.07 -8.73
CA SER A 56 -14.27 -6.12 -9.19
C SER A 56 -14.59 -4.66 -8.86
N SER A 57 -15.79 -4.35 -8.36
CA SER A 57 -16.19 -3.02 -7.87
C SER A 57 -16.04 -2.86 -6.35
N ALA A 58 -15.38 -3.82 -5.67
CA ALA A 58 -15.02 -3.68 -4.26
C ALA A 58 -14.32 -2.34 -4.01
N ILE A 59 -14.73 -1.63 -2.96
CA ILE A 59 -14.26 -0.28 -2.64
C ILE A 59 -12.75 -0.26 -2.45
N ILE A 60 -12.20 -1.31 -1.84
CA ILE A 60 -10.76 -1.54 -1.78
C ILE A 60 -10.50 -3.00 -2.21
N PRO A 61 -9.82 -3.22 -3.35
CA PRO A 61 -9.52 -4.57 -3.83
C PRO A 61 -8.55 -5.28 -2.89
N TRP A 62 -8.19 -6.53 -3.19
CA TRP A 62 -7.15 -7.24 -2.45
C TRP A 62 -5.84 -6.45 -2.36
N HIS A 63 -5.48 -6.03 -1.16
CA HIS A 63 -4.34 -5.15 -0.92
C HIS A 63 -3.64 -5.49 0.40
N TYR A 64 -2.46 -4.91 0.57
CA TYR A 64 -1.82 -4.76 1.87
C TYR A 64 -2.01 -3.33 2.34
N ASP A 65 -2.14 -3.12 3.64
CA ASP A 65 -2.16 -1.77 4.19
C ASP A 65 -0.83 -1.07 4.03
N SER A 66 -0.90 0.26 4.11
CA SER A 66 0.27 1.13 4.16
C SER A 66 1.17 0.88 5.37
N TYR A 67 0.67 0.29 6.45
CA TYR A 67 1.39 0.18 7.72
C TYR A 67 1.42 -1.26 8.28
N PRO A 68 2.41 -1.61 9.13
CA PRO A 68 2.60 -2.98 9.58
C PRO A 68 1.40 -3.54 10.35
N TYR A 69 0.77 -2.72 11.19
CA TYR A 69 -0.37 -3.10 12.01
C TYR A 69 -1.48 -2.05 11.89
N VAL A 70 -2.73 -2.49 11.93
CA VAL A 70 -3.90 -1.60 11.96
C VAL A 70 -4.89 -2.09 13.01
N CYS A 71 -5.55 -1.14 13.67
CA CYS A 71 -6.74 -1.38 14.48
C CYS A 71 -7.94 -0.81 13.74
N VAL A 72 -8.87 -1.67 13.35
CA VAL A 72 -10.10 -1.28 12.65
C VAL A 72 -11.25 -1.34 13.65
N LEU A 73 -11.81 -0.19 14.00
CA LEU A 73 -12.99 -0.05 14.84
C LEU A 73 -14.23 0.12 13.95
N MET A 74 -15.24 -0.73 14.16
CA MET A 74 -16.53 -0.61 13.48
C MET A 74 -17.45 0.34 14.25
N LEU A 75 -17.96 1.38 13.57
CA LEU A 75 -18.81 2.42 14.16
C LEU A 75 -20.29 2.28 13.75
N SER A 76 -20.61 1.50 12.72
CA SER A 76 -21.98 1.25 12.28
C SER A 76 -22.53 -0.08 12.78
N GLU A 77 -23.86 -0.17 12.86
CA GLU A 77 -24.55 -1.46 12.97
C GLU A 77 -24.37 -2.26 11.67
N THR A 78 -24.23 -3.57 11.83
CA THR A 78 -23.85 -4.52 10.78
C THR A 78 -24.81 -5.70 10.66
N ASP A 79 -25.82 -5.76 11.53
CA ASP A 79 -26.88 -6.76 11.42
C ASP A 79 -27.66 -6.61 10.10
N GLY A 80 -27.77 -7.71 9.34
CA GLY A 80 -28.34 -7.73 7.99
C GLY A 80 -27.40 -7.27 6.87
N MET A 81 -26.15 -6.90 7.20
CA MET A 81 -25.15 -6.51 6.21
C MET A 81 -24.68 -7.71 5.39
N ILE A 82 -24.69 -7.56 4.05
CA ILE A 82 -24.03 -8.48 3.11
C ILE A 82 -22.93 -7.71 2.40
N GLY A 83 -21.71 -8.25 2.36
CA GLY A 83 -20.54 -7.45 1.99
C GLY A 83 -20.14 -6.53 3.14
N GLY A 84 -19.15 -5.65 2.94
CA GLY A 84 -18.64 -4.82 4.04
C GLY A 84 -17.75 -5.57 5.03
N GLU A 85 -17.68 -6.90 4.99
CA GLU A 85 -16.81 -7.65 5.88
C GLU A 85 -15.36 -7.62 5.39
N THR A 86 -14.45 -7.82 6.33
CA THR A 86 -13.03 -7.98 6.01
C THR A 86 -12.76 -9.43 5.68
N TYR A 87 -12.16 -9.69 4.52
CA TYR A 87 -11.64 -11.00 4.16
C TYR A 87 -10.13 -10.94 4.14
N ILE A 88 -9.48 -11.96 4.70
CA ILE A 88 -8.02 -12.13 4.66
C ILE A 88 -7.66 -13.29 3.75
N LYS A 89 -6.51 -13.19 3.09
CA LYS A 89 -5.94 -14.29 2.31
C LYS A 89 -4.99 -15.09 3.18
N LYS A 90 -5.24 -16.39 3.30
CA LYS A 90 -4.38 -17.32 4.02
C LYS A 90 -3.13 -17.66 3.21
N GLY A 91 -2.13 -18.25 3.87
CA GLY A 91 -0.88 -18.69 3.24
C GLY A 91 -1.08 -19.76 2.16
N ASP A 92 -2.17 -20.52 2.22
CA ASP A 92 -2.59 -21.50 1.19
C ASP A 92 -3.28 -20.86 -0.03
N GLY A 93 -3.43 -19.52 -0.03
CA GLY A 93 -4.08 -18.75 -1.09
C GLY A 93 -5.61 -18.68 -0.99
N THR A 94 -6.24 -19.42 -0.07
CA THR A 94 -7.69 -19.37 0.15
C THR A 94 -8.09 -18.18 1.02
N SER A 95 -9.34 -17.72 0.87
CA SER A 95 -9.87 -16.57 1.60
C SER A 95 -10.58 -17.00 2.88
N GLN A 96 -10.43 -16.23 3.94
CA GLN A 96 -11.16 -16.39 5.19
C GLN A 96 -11.86 -15.09 5.56
N LYS A 97 -13.14 -15.19 5.92
CA LYS A 97 -13.91 -14.07 6.49
C LYS A 97 -13.42 -13.82 7.91
N VAL A 98 -13.12 -12.57 8.25
CA VAL A 98 -12.84 -12.16 9.61
C VAL A 98 -14.16 -11.91 10.32
N GLU A 99 -14.40 -12.61 11.42
CA GLU A 99 -15.56 -12.35 12.26
C GLU A 99 -15.45 -10.99 12.94
N GLY A 100 -16.58 -10.32 13.17
CA GLY A 100 -16.62 -9.20 14.11
C GLY A 100 -16.53 -7.76 13.57
N PRO A 101 -17.00 -7.41 12.35
CA PRO A 101 -17.50 -6.05 12.22
C PRO A 101 -18.84 -6.02 12.95
N ARG A 102 -18.85 -5.69 14.23
CA ARG A 102 -20.06 -5.28 14.97
C ARG A 102 -19.77 -3.92 15.56
N ILE A 103 -20.79 -3.09 15.70
CA ILE A 103 -20.61 -1.78 16.32
C ILE A 103 -19.84 -1.88 17.65
N GLY A 104 -18.85 -1.00 17.82
CA GLY A 104 -17.98 -0.97 19.00
C GLY A 104 -16.89 -2.05 19.06
N HIS A 105 -16.83 -2.98 18.11
CA HIS A 105 -15.79 -4.02 18.07
C HIS A 105 -14.58 -3.56 17.27
N VAL A 106 -13.41 -4.08 17.67
CA VAL A 106 -12.13 -3.81 17.01
C VAL A 106 -11.53 -5.08 16.44
N VAL A 107 -10.92 -4.96 15.26
CA VAL A 107 -10.08 -5.99 14.65
C VAL A 107 -8.65 -5.47 14.56
N MET A 108 -7.71 -6.22 15.14
CA MET A 108 -6.28 -6.00 14.96
C MET A 108 -5.76 -6.85 13.80
N LEU A 109 -5.12 -6.23 12.82
CA LEU A 109 -4.55 -6.91 11.66
C LEU A 109 -3.08 -6.54 11.48
N GLN A 110 -2.27 -7.51 11.04
CA GLN A 110 -0.96 -7.23 10.44
C GLN A 110 -1.14 -6.73 9.00
N GLY A 111 -1.72 -5.54 8.84
CA GLY A 111 -2.22 -5.02 7.56
C GLY A 111 -1.16 -5.00 6.45
N GLY A 112 0.08 -4.64 6.78
CA GLY A 112 1.20 -4.62 5.84
C GLY A 112 1.78 -6.01 5.49
N LYS A 113 1.19 -7.10 6.02
CA LYS A 113 1.64 -8.49 5.82
C LYS A 113 0.54 -9.46 5.41
N VAL A 114 -0.71 -9.15 5.72
CA VAL A 114 -1.86 -9.98 5.38
C VAL A 114 -2.64 -9.29 4.28
N GLN A 115 -2.69 -9.93 3.11
CA GLN A 115 -3.52 -9.43 2.03
C GLN A 115 -4.98 -9.53 2.43
N HIS A 116 -5.73 -8.44 2.26
CA HIS A 116 -7.12 -8.39 2.66
C HIS A 116 -7.95 -7.53 1.71
N LEU A 117 -9.27 -7.66 1.83
CA LEU A 117 -10.23 -6.82 1.11
C LEU A 117 -11.36 -6.39 2.06
N ALA A 118 -11.91 -5.22 1.77
CA ALA A 118 -13.15 -4.75 2.39
C ALA A 118 -14.17 -4.56 1.27
N ALA A 119 -15.18 -5.42 1.25
CA ALA A 119 -16.20 -5.38 0.21
C ALA A 119 -17.16 -4.20 0.43
N ARG A 120 -17.90 -3.82 -0.61
CA ARG A 120 -18.98 -2.83 -0.45
C ARG A 120 -20.09 -3.44 0.42
N ALA A 121 -20.56 -2.71 1.42
CA ALA A 121 -21.71 -3.16 2.21
C ALA A 121 -23.02 -2.97 1.46
N ARG A 122 -23.94 -3.91 1.63
CA ARG A 122 -25.35 -3.85 1.19
C ARG A 122 -26.25 -4.25 2.37
N GLY A 123 -27.50 -3.84 2.34
CA GLY A 123 -28.51 -4.24 3.35
C GLY A 123 -28.52 -3.36 4.61
N VAL A 124 -27.64 -2.35 4.65
CA VAL A 124 -27.55 -1.34 5.71
C VAL A 124 -27.53 0.05 5.09
N LYS A 125 -27.99 1.07 5.84
CA LYS A 125 -27.96 2.47 5.39
C LYS A 125 -26.55 3.06 5.36
N GLU A 126 -25.67 2.55 6.19
CA GLU A 126 -24.30 3.04 6.35
C GLU A 126 -23.33 1.93 6.74
N ARG A 127 -22.04 2.13 6.44
CA ARG A 127 -20.92 1.36 6.98
C ARG A 127 -19.78 2.32 7.26
N ILE A 128 -19.58 2.62 8.53
CA ILE A 128 -18.53 3.52 9.01
C ILE A 128 -17.52 2.72 9.82
N SER A 129 -16.26 2.81 9.43
CA SER A 129 -15.15 2.20 10.17
C SER A 129 -14.02 3.20 10.33
N THR A 130 -13.43 3.26 11.51
CA THR A 130 -12.27 4.11 11.78
C THR A 130 -11.03 3.24 12.03
N ILE A 131 -9.90 3.66 11.48
CA ILE A 131 -8.67 2.88 11.42
C ILE A 131 -7.56 3.71 12.06
N THR A 132 -6.84 3.09 13.00
CA THR A 132 -5.58 3.64 13.52
C THR A 132 -4.44 2.73 13.13
N SER A 133 -3.39 3.30 12.55
CA SER A 133 -2.22 2.57 12.09
C SER A 133 -1.10 2.55 13.13
N TYR A 134 -0.47 1.39 13.30
CA TYR A 134 0.59 1.16 14.28
C TYR A 134 1.85 0.54 13.67
N ARG A 135 2.95 0.71 14.39
CA ARG A 135 4.20 -0.03 14.19
C ARG A 135 4.67 -0.65 15.50
N SER A 136 5.59 -1.60 15.39
CA SER A 136 6.36 -2.06 16.55
C SER A 136 7.21 -0.92 17.11
N SER A 137 7.23 -0.80 18.45
CA SER A 137 8.20 0.04 19.17
C SER A 137 9.51 -0.70 19.48
N VAL A 138 9.56 -2.01 19.22
CA VAL A 138 10.77 -2.82 19.39
C VAL A 138 11.75 -2.52 18.25
N PRO A 139 13.02 -2.18 18.55
CA PRO A 139 14.11 -2.16 17.57
C PRO A 139 14.25 -3.50 16.85
N THR A 140 14.95 -3.52 15.73
CA THR A 140 15.19 -4.68 14.84
C THR A 140 13.94 -5.29 14.19
N VAL A 141 12.73 -4.90 14.61
CA VAL A 141 11.50 -5.35 13.95
C VAL A 141 11.32 -4.60 12.64
N TYR A 142 11.27 -5.38 11.55
CA TYR A 142 11.14 -4.85 10.20
C TYR A 142 9.92 -3.93 10.05
N ASP A 143 10.18 -2.79 9.43
CA ASP A 143 9.17 -1.79 9.11
C ASP A 143 8.71 -1.91 7.66
N SER A 144 7.50 -2.44 7.48
CA SER A 144 6.86 -2.59 6.17
C SER A 144 6.05 -1.38 5.72
N SER A 145 6.28 -0.19 6.29
CA SER A 145 5.46 0.99 5.96
C SER A 145 5.74 1.54 4.56
N TYR A 146 4.66 1.87 3.84
CA TYR A 146 4.61 2.56 2.55
C TYR A 146 3.47 3.57 2.55
N MET A 147 3.62 4.71 1.87
CA MET A 147 2.55 5.72 1.77
C MET A 147 1.68 5.53 0.52
N THR A 148 1.89 4.48 -0.27
CA THR A 148 1.23 4.25 -1.57
C THR A 148 -0.29 4.36 -1.50
N ASN A 149 -0.93 3.76 -0.51
CA ASN A 149 -2.39 3.75 -0.46
C ASN A 149 -2.99 5.08 0.01
N ILE A 150 -2.22 5.91 0.72
CA ILE A 150 -2.72 7.13 1.37
C ILE A 150 -2.38 8.41 0.60
N ARG A 151 -1.29 8.40 -0.18
CA ARG A 151 -0.84 9.58 -0.94
C ARG A 151 -1.92 10.20 -1.81
N PRO A 152 -2.83 9.47 -2.49
CA PRO A 152 -3.81 10.08 -3.37
C PRO A 152 -4.78 11.06 -2.71
N TYR A 153 -5.12 10.83 -1.45
CA TYR A 153 -6.15 11.60 -0.73
C TYR A 153 -5.60 12.35 0.50
N ALA A 154 -4.41 12.00 0.99
CA ALA A 154 -3.83 12.66 2.15
C ALA A 154 -3.36 14.09 1.86
N ASN A 155 -3.38 14.94 2.88
CA ASN A 155 -2.70 16.23 2.84
C ASN A 155 -1.19 16.02 2.99
N LEU A 156 -0.45 16.09 1.87
CA LEU A 156 0.99 15.84 1.84
C LEU A 156 1.80 16.82 2.70
N ASN A 157 1.33 18.06 2.88
CA ASN A 157 2.00 19.06 3.72
C ASN A 157 2.00 18.67 5.20
N SER A 158 1.02 17.87 5.63
CA SER A 158 0.97 17.33 7.00
C SER A 158 1.60 15.94 7.07
N LEU A 159 1.35 15.10 6.06
CA LEU A 159 1.83 13.73 6.01
C LEU A 159 3.36 13.65 5.96
N TYR A 160 4.01 14.43 5.10
CA TYR A 160 5.46 14.31 4.85
C TYR A 160 6.35 14.74 6.03
N PRO A 161 6.06 15.83 6.76
CA PRO A 161 6.78 16.14 8.00
C PRO A 161 6.62 15.04 9.04
N GLN A 162 5.40 14.51 9.22
CA GLN A 162 5.15 13.43 10.18
C GLN A 162 5.86 12.14 9.77
N TRP A 163 5.84 11.79 8.48
CA TRP A 163 6.54 10.63 7.93
C TRP A 163 8.03 10.74 8.18
N THR A 164 8.63 11.88 7.82
CA THR A 164 10.04 12.15 8.09
C THR A 164 10.39 11.98 9.56
N GLN A 165 9.62 12.60 10.47
CA GLN A 165 9.87 12.51 11.91
C GLN A 165 9.78 11.06 12.42
N TYR A 166 8.71 10.34 12.08
CA TYR A 166 8.55 8.96 12.46
C TYR A 166 9.71 8.11 11.95
N ARG A 167 10.04 8.23 10.65
CA ARG A 167 11.05 7.38 10.02
C ARG A 167 12.44 7.62 10.61
N LEU A 168 12.80 8.88 10.85
CA LEU A 168 14.08 9.26 11.47
C LEU A 168 14.16 8.85 12.94
N ARG A 169 13.08 8.96 13.71
CA ARG A 169 13.05 8.48 15.11
C ARG A 169 13.29 6.98 15.18
N LYS A 170 12.59 6.20 14.34
CA LYS A 170 12.83 4.76 14.27
C LYS A 170 14.29 4.44 13.92
N MET A 171 14.85 5.09 12.89
CA MET A 171 16.26 4.90 12.54
C MET A 171 17.21 5.22 13.70
N ARG A 172 16.96 6.32 14.43
CA ARG A 172 17.72 6.65 15.64
C ARG A 172 17.63 5.52 16.66
N ASP A 173 16.45 4.96 16.89
CA ASP A 173 16.25 3.89 17.86
C ASP A 173 16.97 2.59 17.43
N GLU A 174 17.01 2.27 16.13
CA GLU A 174 17.81 1.17 15.57
C GLU A 174 19.32 1.39 15.79
N ILE A 175 19.81 2.61 15.54
CA ILE A 175 21.21 2.99 15.76
C ILE A 175 21.59 2.90 17.23
N ASN A 176 20.78 3.46 18.12
CA ASN A 176 21.02 3.40 19.56
C ASN A 176 21.04 1.95 20.05
N ASN A 177 20.09 1.12 19.60
CA ASN A 177 20.09 -0.29 19.95
C ASN A 177 21.37 -1.01 19.51
N TYR A 178 21.86 -0.74 18.29
CA TYR A 178 23.10 -1.35 17.80
C TYR A 178 24.35 -0.83 18.54
N LEU A 179 24.38 0.46 18.89
CA LEU A 179 25.45 1.04 19.72
C LEU A 179 25.49 0.39 21.10
N ASP A 180 24.33 0.28 21.77
CA ASP A 180 24.23 -0.37 23.08
C ASP A 180 24.72 -1.83 23.06
N GLN A 181 24.49 -2.55 21.95
CA GLN A 181 24.99 -3.92 21.76
C GLN A 181 26.51 -3.94 21.66
N ILE A 182 27.09 -3.05 20.83
CA ILE A 182 28.54 -2.90 20.68
C ILE A 182 29.22 -2.53 22.00
N GLU A 183 28.65 -1.63 22.78
CA GLU A 183 29.22 -1.18 24.04
C GLU A 183 29.24 -2.29 25.10
N LYS A 184 28.22 -3.17 25.09
CA LYS A 184 28.12 -4.32 26.00
C LYS A 184 28.95 -5.52 25.55
N GLU A 185 29.08 -5.71 24.24
CA GLU A 185 29.77 -6.83 23.62
C GLU A 185 30.78 -6.31 22.60
N PRO A 186 31.98 -5.86 23.02
CA PRO A 186 32.95 -5.24 22.11
C PRO A 186 33.34 -6.12 20.92
N GLU A 187 33.23 -7.44 21.03
CA GLU A 187 33.54 -8.37 19.94
C GLU A 187 32.57 -8.25 18.74
N LEU A 188 31.33 -7.75 18.94
CA LEU A 188 30.41 -7.41 17.85
C LEU A 188 30.97 -6.31 16.93
N THR A 189 31.84 -5.43 17.43
CA THR A 189 32.52 -4.42 16.58
C THR A 189 33.47 -5.06 15.57
N LEU A 190 33.97 -6.25 15.87
CA LEU A 190 34.87 -7.02 15.01
C LEU A 190 34.09 -7.88 14.01
N ASP A 191 32.78 -8.08 14.22
CA ASP A 191 31.87 -8.69 13.24
C ASP A 191 31.52 -7.69 12.12
N ARG A 192 32.41 -7.64 11.12
CA ARG A 192 32.18 -6.85 9.90
C ARG A 192 30.89 -7.22 9.18
N VAL A 193 30.47 -8.48 9.22
CA VAL A 193 29.29 -8.95 8.48
C VAL A 193 28.02 -8.39 9.12
N GLY A 194 27.91 -8.45 10.46
CA GLY A 194 26.81 -7.85 11.21
C GLY A 194 26.69 -6.34 10.98
N LEU A 195 27.82 -5.62 11.07
CA LEU A 195 27.86 -4.17 10.84
C LEU A 195 27.45 -3.79 9.41
N GLU A 196 27.99 -4.48 8.40
CA GLU A 196 27.63 -4.24 7.00
C GLU A 196 26.15 -4.50 6.74
N SER A 197 25.58 -5.55 7.33
CA SER A 197 24.14 -5.83 7.22
C SER A 197 23.31 -4.69 7.81
N PHE A 198 23.63 -4.27 9.04
CA PHE A 198 22.94 -3.16 9.72
C PHE A 198 23.00 -1.87 8.89
N ILE A 199 24.18 -1.47 8.42
CA ILE A 199 24.36 -0.27 7.60
C ILE A 199 23.52 -0.35 6.32
N ASN A 200 23.57 -1.49 5.62
CA ASN A 200 22.82 -1.68 4.38
C ASN A 200 21.30 -1.62 4.62
N GLU A 201 20.81 -2.15 5.73
CA GLU A 201 19.41 -2.04 6.14
C GLU A 201 19.01 -0.58 6.39
N GLN A 202 19.83 0.19 7.10
CA GLN A 202 19.58 1.61 7.36
C GLN A 202 19.61 2.44 6.06
N VAL A 203 20.55 2.17 5.15
CA VAL A 203 20.61 2.81 3.82
C VAL A 203 19.35 2.50 3.02
N GLY A 204 18.94 1.23 2.97
CA GLY A 204 17.72 0.81 2.28
C GLY A 204 16.46 1.44 2.88
N TYR A 205 16.43 1.59 4.21
CA TYR A 205 15.34 2.23 4.94
C TYR A 205 15.21 3.73 4.63
N LEU A 206 16.33 4.47 4.58
CA LEU A 206 16.32 5.90 4.20
C LEU A 206 15.98 6.11 2.74
N ARG A 207 16.53 5.28 1.85
CA ARG A 207 16.18 5.31 0.43
C ARG A 207 14.67 5.13 0.26
N ARG A 208 14.07 4.12 0.88
CA ARG A 208 12.60 3.94 0.83
C ARG A 208 11.87 5.16 1.40
N THR A 209 12.35 5.68 2.53
CA THR A 209 11.75 6.85 3.19
C THR A 209 11.68 8.04 2.24
N SER A 210 12.77 8.37 1.55
CA SER A 210 12.82 9.50 0.61
C SER A 210 12.02 9.24 -0.66
N ARG A 211 12.08 8.01 -1.22
CA ARG A 211 11.36 7.64 -2.45
C ARG A 211 9.85 7.74 -2.31
N GLN A 212 9.30 7.46 -1.12
CA GLN A 212 7.87 7.63 -0.85
C GLN A 212 7.41 9.09 -0.85
N MET A 213 8.33 10.06 -0.75
CA MET A 213 8.02 11.50 -0.70
C MET A 213 8.11 12.14 -2.09
N ILE A 214 7.16 11.80 -2.96
CA ILE A 214 7.03 12.40 -4.29
C ILE A 214 6.62 13.87 -4.15
N ALA A 215 7.13 14.77 -5.00
CA ALA A 215 6.77 16.18 -4.95
C ALA A 215 5.24 16.37 -5.02
N PRO A 216 4.63 17.20 -4.15
CA PRO A 216 3.18 17.40 -4.15
C PRO A 216 2.61 17.86 -5.50
N GLU A 217 3.39 18.61 -6.27
CA GLU A 217 3.04 19.10 -7.60
C GLU A 217 2.98 17.95 -8.61
N ASP A 218 3.93 17.02 -8.53
CA ASP A 218 3.95 15.83 -9.38
C ASP A 218 2.77 14.91 -9.03
N GLN A 219 2.49 14.70 -7.75
CA GLN A 219 1.31 13.92 -7.30
C GLN A 219 0.01 14.52 -7.85
N LYS A 220 -0.19 15.84 -7.70
CA LYS A 220 -1.37 16.53 -8.24
C LYS A 220 -1.44 16.42 -9.77
N ARG A 221 -0.31 16.60 -10.46
CA ARG A 221 -0.23 16.49 -11.92
C ARG A 221 -0.65 15.09 -12.38
N MET A 222 -0.15 14.04 -11.73
CA MET A 222 -0.43 12.65 -12.09
C MET A 222 -1.88 12.26 -11.81
N LEU A 223 -2.41 12.63 -10.64
CA LEU A 223 -3.82 12.37 -10.31
C LEU A 223 -4.77 13.13 -11.23
N LYS A 224 -4.42 14.35 -11.65
CA LYS A 224 -5.19 15.11 -12.64
C LYS A 224 -5.15 14.47 -14.03
N LYS A 225 -3.99 13.95 -14.45
CA LYS A 225 -3.79 13.39 -15.79
C LYS A 225 -4.44 12.01 -15.95
N TYR A 226 -4.24 11.11 -14.98
CA TYR A 226 -4.65 9.71 -15.10
C TYR A 226 -5.86 9.34 -14.23
N GLY A 227 -6.18 10.16 -13.24
CA GLY A 227 -7.28 9.90 -12.30
C GLY A 227 -6.92 8.94 -11.17
N MET A 228 -7.68 9.01 -10.07
CA MET A 228 -7.50 8.11 -8.92
C MET A 228 -7.81 6.65 -9.25
N ALA A 229 -8.73 6.39 -10.19
CA ALA A 229 -9.06 5.02 -10.58
C ALA A 229 -7.83 4.31 -11.18
N ALA A 230 -7.14 4.95 -12.12
CA ALA A 230 -5.91 4.41 -12.71
C ALA A 230 -4.79 4.27 -11.68
N TYR A 231 -4.72 5.18 -10.71
CA TYR A 231 -3.75 5.10 -9.62
C TYR A 231 -3.85 3.79 -8.83
N TYR A 232 -5.05 3.45 -8.37
CA TYR A 232 -5.26 2.24 -7.59
C TYR A 232 -5.23 0.97 -8.46
N ASP A 233 -5.61 1.09 -9.74
CA ASP A 233 -5.59 -0.03 -10.69
C ASP A 233 -4.21 -0.26 -11.33
N ALA A 234 -3.19 0.54 -10.98
CA ALA A 234 -1.86 0.50 -11.60
C ALA A 234 -1.25 -0.91 -11.70
N PRO A 235 -1.30 -1.79 -10.67
CA PRO A 235 -0.81 -3.17 -10.81
C PRO A 235 -1.57 -4.01 -11.86
N ARG A 236 -2.90 -3.79 -11.98
CA ARG A 236 -3.73 -4.49 -12.97
C ARG A 236 -3.49 -3.94 -14.38
N ILE A 237 -3.35 -2.62 -14.51
CA ILE A 237 -2.97 -1.96 -15.76
C ILE A 237 -1.65 -2.53 -16.25
N TRP A 238 -0.65 -2.64 -15.36
CA TRP A 238 0.65 -3.21 -15.73
C TRP A 238 0.54 -4.65 -16.22
N LYS A 239 -0.24 -5.50 -15.53
CA LYS A 239 -0.50 -6.87 -15.97
C LYS A 239 -1.16 -6.94 -17.35
N ARG A 240 -2.07 -6.00 -17.66
CA ARG A 240 -2.71 -5.92 -18.99
C ARG A 240 -1.74 -5.45 -20.06
N VAL A 241 -0.95 -4.42 -19.78
CA VAL A 241 0.07 -3.89 -20.69
C VAL A 241 1.09 -4.96 -21.08
N GLN A 242 1.50 -5.81 -20.15
CA GLN A 242 2.40 -6.94 -20.41
C GLN A 242 1.86 -7.97 -21.42
N SER A 243 0.55 -7.98 -21.68
CA SER A 243 -0.06 -8.88 -22.67
C SER A 243 -0.07 -8.33 -24.10
N LEU A 244 0.41 -7.10 -24.31
CA LEU A 244 0.51 -6.49 -25.63
C LEU A 244 1.60 -7.18 -26.48
N PRO A 245 1.37 -7.40 -27.79
CA PRO A 245 2.34 -8.06 -28.67
C PRO A 245 3.72 -7.39 -28.71
N ASP A 246 3.77 -6.06 -28.71
CA ASP A 246 5.02 -5.28 -28.79
C ASP A 246 5.53 -4.81 -27.42
N PHE A 247 4.98 -5.33 -26.32
CA PHE A 247 5.29 -4.88 -24.96
C PHE A 247 6.79 -4.83 -24.67
N GLU A 248 7.50 -5.95 -24.83
CA GLU A 248 8.92 -6.04 -24.46
C GLU A 248 9.78 -5.10 -25.30
N LYS A 249 9.48 -4.99 -26.60
CA LYS A 249 10.18 -4.08 -27.50
C LYS A 249 10.02 -2.63 -27.07
N ILE A 250 8.80 -2.21 -26.75
CA ILE A 250 8.49 -0.83 -26.34
C ILE A 250 9.10 -0.53 -24.98
N ALA A 251 8.90 -1.41 -23.98
CA ALA A 251 9.45 -1.24 -22.64
C ALA A 251 10.99 -1.20 -22.66
N SER A 252 11.63 -2.11 -23.39
CA SER A 252 13.09 -2.16 -23.54
C SER A 252 13.64 -0.90 -24.21
N SER A 253 12.99 -0.40 -25.28
CA SER A 253 13.41 0.87 -25.91
C SER A 253 13.22 2.05 -24.96
N ALA A 254 12.09 2.15 -24.27
CA ALA A 254 11.81 3.22 -23.33
C ALA A 254 12.87 3.28 -22.20
N ASP A 255 13.29 2.12 -21.70
CA ASP A 255 14.29 2.02 -20.64
C ASP A 255 15.71 2.27 -21.13
N ARG A 256 16.10 1.69 -22.27
CA ARG A 256 17.44 1.89 -22.86
C ARG A 256 17.67 3.34 -23.25
N ASP A 257 16.67 3.95 -23.88
CA ASP A 257 16.76 5.31 -24.39
C ASP A 257 16.40 6.34 -23.30
N ARG A 258 16.03 5.88 -22.10
CA ARG A 258 15.64 6.67 -20.93
C ARG A 258 14.66 7.78 -21.26
N VAL A 259 13.61 7.44 -22.02
CA VAL A 259 12.63 8.41 -22.54
C VAL A 259 11.86 9.16 -21.43
N TRP A 260 11.87 8.61 -20.22
CA TRP A 260 11.22 9.15 -19.04
C TRP A 260 12.22 9.58 -17.97
N MET A 261 12.23 10.87 -17.63
CA MET A 261 13.09 11.45 -16.58
C MET A 261 14.54 10.91 -16.62
N PRO A 262 15.34 11.20 -17.67
CA PRO A 262 16.61 10.52 -17.95
C PRO A 262 17.68 10.66 -16.85
N GLN A 263 17.56 11.69 -16.02
CA GLN A 263 18.44 11.97 -14.87
C GLN A 263 17.85 11.50 -13.54
N SER A 264 16.73 10.79 -13.55
CA SER A 264 16.11 10.33 -12.33
C SER A 264 16.96 9.27 -11.64
N VAL A 265 16.93 9.34 -10.33
CA VAL A 265 17.52 8.35 -9.42
C VAL A 265 16.88 6.97 -9.53
N TYR A 266 15.67 6.86 -10.10
CA TYR A 266 14.97 5.59 -10.28
C TYR A 266 15.72 4.67 -11.26
N TRP A 267 16.47 5.21 -12.21
CA TRP A 267 17.33 4.40 -13.08
C TRP A 267 18.41 3.66 -12.29
N THR A 268 18.98 4.29 -11.27
CA THR A 268 19.94 3.65 -10.36
C THR A 268 19.25 2.58 -9.50
N ASP A 269 18.03 2.85 -9.04
CA ASP A 269 17.26 1.87 -8.26
C ASP A 269 16.90 0.64 -9.11
N LEU A 270 16.54 0.83 -10.39
CA LEU A 270 16.28 -0.24 -11.36
C LEU A 270 17.51 -1.14 -11.53
N GLN A 271 18.67 -0.55 -11.83
CA GLN A 271 19.90 -1.32 -12.01
C GLN A 271 20.32 -2.06 -10.74
N SER A 272 20.18 -1.42 -9.58
CA SER A 272 20.44 -2.05 -8.29
C SER A 272 19.53 -3.26 -8.04
N SER A 273 18.26 -3.15 -8.45
CA SER A 273 17.28 -4.23 -8.29
C SER A 273 17.55 -5.39 -9.24
N ILE A 274 17.88 -5.11 -10.51
CA ILE A 274 18.29 -6.12 -11.49
C ILE A 274 19.49 -6.91 -10.98
N GLU A 275 20.52 -6.22 -10.47
CA GLU A 275 21.70 -6.87 -9.93
C GLU A 275 21.39 -7.70 -8.68
N ALA A 276 20.53 -7.20 -7.80
CA ALA A 276 20.10 -7.96 -6.62
C ALA A 276 19.41 -9.26 -7.03
N PHE A 277 18.52 -9.22 -8.03
CA PHE A 277 17.91 -10.44 -8.55
C PHE A 277 18.96 -11.37 -9.15
N ARG A 278 19.91 -10.86 -9.95
CA ARG A 278 21.01 -11.67 -10.55
C ARG A 278 21.81 -12.43 -9.50
N LEU A 279 21.95 -11.86 -8.30
CA LEU A 279 22.59 -12.48 -7.14
C LEU A 279 21.66 -13.40 -6.33
N GLY A 280 20.46 -13.70 -6.82
CA GLY A 280 19.47 -14.55 -6.15
C GLY A 280 18.77 -13.89 -4.96
N LYS A 281 18.89 -12.57 -4.78
CA LYS A 281 18.30 -11.87 -3.63
C LYS A 281 16.83 -11.56 -3.87
N SER A 282 16.01 -11.73 -2.85
CA SER A 282 14.64 -11.21 -2.84
C SER A 282 14.62 -9.74 -2.42
N LEU A 283 13.79 -8.93 -3.06
CA LEU A 283 13.62 -7.51 -2.73
C LEU A 283 12.31 -7.24 -2.00
N LYS A 284 12.28 -6.22 -1.14
CA LYS A 284 11.04 -5.79 -0.48
C LYS A 284 10.18 -4.97 -1.46
N SER A 285 8.87 -5.14 -1.35
CA SER A 285 7.85 -4.54 -2.20
C SER A 285 6.64 -4.12 -1.34
N THR A 286 5.82 -3.20 -1.86
CA THR A 286 4.45 -2.95 -1.35
C THR A 286 3.58 -4.20 -1.31
N MET A 287 3.90 -5.20 -2.14
CA MET A 287 3.18 -6.47 -2.26
C MET A 287 3.87 -7.63 -1.52
N GLY A 288 4.85 -7.34 -0.65
CA GLY A 288 5.58 -8.35 0.11
C GLY A 288 7.02 -8.56 -0.37
N SER A 289 7.54 -9.78 -0.27
CA SER A 289 8.87 -10.11 -0.79
C SER A 289 8.77 -10.50 -2.25
N LEU A 290 9.56 -9.86 -3.11
CA LEU A 290 9.60 -10.10 -4.55
C LEU A 290 10.86 -10.89 -4.91
N THR A 291 10.66 -12.02 -5.59
CA THR A 291 11.69 -12.76 -6.32
C THR A 291 11.40 -12.65 -7.81
N TRP A 292 12.44 -12.60 -8.64
CA TRP A 292 12.27 -12.53 -10.09
C TRP A 292 12.39 -13.92 -10.73
N ASP A 293 11.44 -14.27 -11.61
CA ASP A 293 11.38 -15.61 -12.25
C ASP A 293 12.03 -15.65 -13.63
N TYR A 294 12.59 -14.53 -14.10
CA TYR A 294 13.31 -14.39 -15.37
C TYR A 294 12.52 -14.81 -16.62
N LYS A 295 11.19 -14.90 -16.55
CA LYS A 295 10.37 -15.14 -17.75
C LYS A 295 10.42 -13.99 -18.75
N ARG A 296 10.80 -12.80 -18.28
CA ARG A 296 11.06 -11.60 -19.07
C ARG A 296 12.07 -10.69 -18.36
N GLU A 297 12.54 -9.68 -19.07
CA GLU A 297 13.34 -8.60 -18.48
C GLU A 297 12.56 -7.82 -17.42
N TYR A 298 13.29 -7.29 -16.43
CA TYR A 298 12.76 -6.45 -15.36
C TYR A 298 12.88 -4.99 -15.77
N PHE A 299 11.73 -4.33 -15.99
CA PHE A 299 11.66 -2.98 -16.54
C PHE A 299 11.37 -1.93 -15.47
N MET A 300 11.53 -0.65 -15.81
CA MET A 300 11.20 0.48 -14.94
C MET A 300 9.77 0.41 -14.39
N GLY A 301 8.80 -0.05 -15.20
CA GLY A 301 7.43 -0.26 -14.74
C GLY A 301 7.33 -1.23 -13.54
N ASP A 302 8.10 -2.31 -13.53
CA ASP A 302 8.18 -3.24 -12.40
C ASP A 302 8.79 -2.57 -11.17
N GLU A 303 9.86 -1.81 -11.39
CA GLU A 303 10.59 -1.15 -10.33
C GLU A 303 9.76 -0.11 -9.60
N LEU A 304 9.05 0.74 -10.34
CA LEU A 304 8.20 1.77 -9.76
C LEU A 304 7.03 1.15 -8.99
N LEU A 305 6.42 0.07 -9.49
CA LEU A 305 5.35 -0.64 -8.77
C LEU A 305 5.87 -1.38 -7.54
N ARG A 306 7.05 -2.02 -7.63
CA ARG A 306 7.72 -2.65 -6.48
C ARG A 306 7.95 -1.63 -5.37
N GLN A 307 8.40 -0.43 -5.72
CA GLN A 307 8.59 0.67 -4.77
C GLN A 307 7.27 1.31 -4.32
N GLY A 308 6.14 0.98 -4.95
CA GLY A 308 4.84 1.56 -4.63
C GLY A 308 4.69 3.00 -5.08
N LEU A 309 5.33 3.38 -6.19
CA LEU A 309 5.34 4.73 -6.75
C LEU A 309 4.38 4.81 -7.94
N ASN A 310 3.09 4.54 -7.70
CA ASN A 310 2.08 4.44 -8.76
C ASN A 310 1.98 5.72 -9.60
N GLU A 311 2.22 6.90 -9.00
CA GLU A 311 2.29 8.17 -9.72
C GLU A 311 3.37 8.15 -10.79
N MET A 312 4.58 7.74 -10.40
CA MET A 312 5.75 7.69 -11.28
C MET A 312 5.60 6.57 -12.32
N PHE A 313 5.02 5.44 -11.91
CA PHE A 313 4.70 4.34 -12.83
C PHE A 313 3.79 4.82 -13.96
N LEU A 314 2.69 5.52 -13.64
CA LEU A 314 1.77 6.04 -14.66
C LEU A 314 2.45 7.09 -15.56
N ASP A 315 3.35 7.90 -15.00
CA ASP A 315 4.10 8.87 -15.80
C ASP A 315 5.04 8.19 -16.80
N TRP A 316 5.81 7.18 -16.35
CA TRP A 316 6.67 6.35 -17.21
C TRP A 316 5.85 5.59 -18.25
N LEU A 317 4.69 5.05 -17.86
CA LEU A 317 3.79 4.33 -18.75
C LEU A 317 3.25 5.24 -19.87
N GLY A 318 2.99 6.51 -19.55
CA GLY A 318 2.66 7.54 -20.54
C GLY A 318 3.83 7.88 -21.47
N ALA A 319 5.01 8.12 -20.91
CA ALA A 319 6.20 8.50 -21.68
C ALA A 319 6.71 7.37 -22.61
N SER A 320 6.48 6.11 -22.25
CA SER A 320 6.80 4.95 -23.11
C SER A 320 5.78 4.71 -24.24
N GLY A 321 4.63 5.40 -24.23
CA GLY A 321 3.53 5.16 -25.17
C GLY A 321 2.66 3.92 -24.85
N LEU A 322 3.02 3.16 -23.81
CA LEU A 322 2.25 1.97 -23.39
C LEU A 322 0.88 2.33 -22.81
N TRP A 323 0.74 3.53 -22.23
CA TRP A 323 -0.55 4.04 -21.75
C TRP A 323 -1.58 4.18 -22.88
N ASP A 324 -1.18 4.74 -24.02
CA ASP A 324 -2.10 4.95 -25.14
C ASP A 324 -2.53 3.61 -25.76
N LEU A 325 -1.60 2.66 -25.86
CA LEU A 325 -1.91 1.30 -26.26
C LEU A 325 -2.87 0.62 -25.30
N TYR A 326 -2.67 0.78 -23.98
CA TYR A 326 -3.60 0.28 -22.96
C TYR A 326 -5.00 0.85 -23.12
N CYS A 327 -5.13 2.16 -23.34
CA CYS A 327 -6.43 2.81 -23.51
C CYS A 327 -7.16 2.31 -24.77
N ASN A 328 -6.44 1.97 -25.83
CA ASN A 328 -7.00 1.39 -27.04
C ASN A 328 -7.46 -0.08 -26.88
N MET A 329 -7.08 -0.76 -25.79
CA MET A 329 -7.54 -2.12 -25.48
C MET A 329 -8.83 -2.15 -24.65
N ALA A 330 -9.15 -1.07 -23.94
CA ALA A 330 -10.18 -1.00 -22.90
C ALA A 330 -11.56 -0.65 -23.46
#